data_AF-A0A7J6X2J7-F1
#
_entry.id   AF-A0A7J6X2J7-F1
#
_cell.length_a   1.000
_cell.length_b   1.000
_cell.length_c   1.000
_cell.angle_alpha   90.00
_cell.angle_beta   90.00
_cell.angle_gamma   90.00
#
_symmetry.space_group_name_H-M   'P 1'
#
loop_
_entity.id
_entity.type
_entity.pdbx_description
1 polymer ?
#
loop_
_entity_poly.entity_id
_entity_poly.type
_entity_poly.pdbx_seq_one_letter_code
_entity_poly.pdbx_strand_id
1 'polypeptide(L)'
;FVEEVLGNWPVSRGTVFGRRVWSMLPYSVLWVLWKIRNERIFCNSMVSVERICLEIKAHLWFSMANWPGRADFCFQDMVLRWHEILLGLLIRRVVNVTT
;
A
#
# COMPACT_ATOMS: atom_id res chain seq x y z
N PHE A 1 -4.26 -8.17 -20.57
CA PHE A 1 -4.86 -8.21 -19.21
C PHE A 1 -4.03 -7.46 -18.16
N VAL A 2 -2.86 -7.95 -17.69
CA VAL A 2 -2.10 -7.24 -16.63
C VAL A 2 -1.63 -5.84 -17.09
N GLU A 3 -1.02 -5.74 -18.27
CA GLU A 3 -0.57 -4.44 -18.80
C GLU A 3 -1.73 -3.46 -19.07
N GLU A 4 -2.88 -3.98 -19.50
CA GLU A 4 -4.10 -3.20 -19.73
C GLU A 4 -4.69 -2.67 -18.42
N VAL A 5 -4.70 -3.49 -17.36
CA VAL A 5 -5.12 -3.07 -16.01
C VAL A 5 -4.17 -2.01 -15.45
N LEU A 6 -2.87 -2.15 -15.69
CA LEU A 6 -1.87 -1.16 -15.28
C LEU A 6 -1.99 0.14 -16.09
N GLY A 7 -2.20 0.05 -17.40
CA GLY A 7 -2.33 1.21 -18.30
C GLY A 7 -3.61 2.02 -18.06
N ASN A 8 -4.69 1.37 -17.61
CA ASN A 8 -5.95 2.02 -17.24
C ASN A 8 -6.03 2.40 -15.75
N TRP A 9 -4.96 2.18 -14.97
CA TRP A 9 -4.95 2.54 -13.56
C TRP A 9 -5.04 4.08 -13.43
N PRO A 10 -6.01 4.61 -12.67
CA PRO A 10 -6.22 6.05 -12.60
C PRO A 10 -5.00 6.77 -12.04
N VAL A 11 -4.74 7.97 -12.55
CA VAL A 11 -3.70 8.84 -11.98
C VAL A 11 -4.17 9.34 -10.61
N SER A 12 -3.32 9.21 -9.59
CA SER A 12 -3.63 9.73 -8.26
C SER A 12 -3.49 11.24 -8.20
N ARG A 13 -4.41 11.88 -7.46
CA ARG A 13 -4.26 13.24 -6.94
C ARG A 13 -3.67 13.14 -5.53
N GLY A 14 -2.77 14.05 -5.15
CA GLY A 14 -2.15 14.06 -3.81
C GLY A 14 -0.68 14.47 -3.82
N THR A 15 0.01 14.25 -2.70
CA THR A 15 1.45 14.54 -2.52
C THR A 15 2.34 13.64 -3.38
N VAL A 16 3.64 13.97 -3.51
CA VAL A 16 4.62 13.12 -4.20
C VAL A 16 4.62 11.70 -3.61
N PHE A 17 4.55 11.59 -2.29
CA PHE A 17 4.49 10.29 -1.60
C PHE A 17 3.18 9.54 -1.92
N GLY A 18 2.03 10.19 -1.77
CA GLY A 18 0.72 9.59 -2.08
C GLY A 18 0.61 9.10 -3.53
N ARG A 19 1.14 9.88 -4.49
CA ARG A 19 1.19 9.46 -5.91
C ARG A 19 2.03 8.21 -6.12
N ARG A 20 3.19 8.11 -5.45
CA ARG A 20 4.01 6.90 -5.54
C ARG A 20 3.34 5.69 -4.90
N VAL A 21 2.69 5.87 -3.73
CA VAL A 21 1.91 4.80 -3.09
C VAL A 21 0.83 4.30 -4.05
N TRP A 22 0.10 5.22 -4.67
CA TRP A 22 -0.97 4.90 -5.61
C TRP A 22 -0.47 4.19 -6.87
N SER A 23 0.70 4.58 -7.42
CA SER A 23 1.28 3.91 -8.58
C SER A 23 1.75 2.48 -8.28
N MET A 24 2.10 2.17 -7.02
CA MET A 24 2.48 0.82 -6.61
C MET A 24 1.31 -0.07 -6.21
N LEU A 25 0.13 0.51 -5.94
CA LEU A 25 -1.06 -0.23 -5.51
C LEU A 25 -1.44 -1.38 -6.45
N PRO A 26 -1.55 -1.20 -7.79
CA PRO A 26 -2.00 -2.29 -8.64
C PRO A 26 -1.01 -3.47 -8.67
N TYR A 27 0.29 -3.20 -8.62
CA TYR A 27 1.32 -4.24 -8.51
C TYR A 27 1.18 -5.05 -7.22
N SER A 28 0.91 -4.38 -6.09
CA SER A 28 0.71 -5.04 -4.80
C SER A 28 -0.58 -5.85 -4.76
N VAL A 29 -1.66 -5.35 -5.37
CA VAL A 29 -2.92 -6.09 -5.53
C VAL A 29 -2.68 -7.37 -6.32
N LEU A 30 -2.03 -7.28 -7.48
CA LEU A 30 -1.76 -8.43 -8.34
C LEU A 30 -0.87 -9.47 -7.64
N TRP A 31 0.20 -9.03 -6.97
CA TRP A 31 1.09 -9.92 -6.22
C TRP A 31 0.36 -10.67 -5.10
N VAL A 32 -0.40 -9.96 -4.28
CA VAL A 32 -1.11 -10.55 -3.14
C VAL A 32 -2.21 -11.51 -3.62
N LEU A 33 -2.97 -11.14 -4.65
CA LEU A 33 -3.97 -12.03 -5.23
C LEU A 33 -3.34 -13.28 -5.84
N TRP A 34 -2.21 -13.15 -6.54
CA TRP A 34 -1.47 -14.30 -7.07
C TRP A 34 -1.01 -15.23 -5.94
N LYS A 35 -0.46 -14.68 -4.85
CA LYS A 35 -0.04 -15.44 -3.67
C LYS A 35 -1.21 -16.19 -3.03
N ILE A 36 -2.31 -15.50 -2.72
CA ILE A 36 -3.51 -16.11 -2.11
C ILE A 36 -4.11 -17.18 -3.01
N ARG A 37 -4.15 -16.94 -4.33
CA ARG A 37 -4.64 -17.94 -5.30
C ARG A 37 -3.83 -19.23 -5.21
N ASN A 38 -2.50 -19.13 -5.16
CA ASN A 38 -1.63 -20.30 -5.05
C ASN A 38 -1.83 -20.98 -3.68
N GLU A 39 -1.87 -20.22 -2.60
CA GLU A 39 -2.08 -20.77 -1.26
C GLU A 39 -3.43 -21.49 -1.13
N ARG A 40 -4.49 -20.96 -1.75
CA ARG A 40 -5.78 -21.64 -1.83
C ARG A 40 -5.70 -22.95 -2.62
N ILE A 41 -4.97 -22.97 -3.74
CA ILE A 41 -4.82 -24.18 -4.57
C ILE A 41 -4.04 -25.27 -3.82
N PHE A 42 -2.96 -24.92 -3.14
CA PHE A 42 -2.06 -25.89 -2.52
C PHE A 42 -2.41 -26.24 -1.06
N CYS A 43 -3.09 -25.34 -0.35
CA CYS A 43 -3.37 -25.49 1.08
C CYS A 43 -4.86 -25.41 1.42
N ASN A 44 -5.76 -25.26 0.43
CA ASN A 44 -7.21 -25.13 0.61
C ASN A 44 -7.62 -24.03 1.62
N SER A 45 -6.83 -22.95 1.69
CA SER A 45 -7.07 -21.85 2.62
C SER A 45 -8.22 -20.94 2.16
N MET A 46 -8.98 -20.41 3.12
CA MET A 46 -9.93 -19.32 2.91
C MET A 46 -9.42 -18.06 3.58
N VAL A 47 -9.35 -16.96 2.83
CA VAL A 47 -8.83 -15.67 3.30
C VAL A 47 -9.94 -14.63 3.17
N SER A 48 -10.22 -13.91 4.24
CA SER A 48 -11.23 -12.83 4.24
C SER A 48 -10.73 -11.62 3.47
N VAL A 49 -11.64 -10.81 2.93
CA VAL A 49 -11.30 -9.60 2.16
C VAL A 49 -10.47 -8.63 3.00
N GLU A 50 -10.76 -8.51 4.29
CA GLU A 50 -10.02 -7.67 5.24
C GLU A 50 -8.56 -8.11 5.35
N ARG A 51 -8.32 -9.43 5.39
CA ARG A 51 -6.96 -9.98 5.41
C ARG A 51 -6.24 -9.71 4.09
N ILE A 52 -6.93 -9.81 2.95
CA ILE A 52 -6.37 -9.45 1.63
C ILE A 52 -5.95 -7.97 1.62
N CYS A 53 -6.84 -7.07 2.05
CA CYS A 53 -6.55 -5.64 2.16
C CYS A 53 -5.34 -5.35 3.06
N LEU A 54 -5.23 -6.07 4.19
CA LEU A 54 -4.09 -5.93 5.09
C LEU A 54 -2.79 -6.41 4.44
N GLU A 55 -2.81 -7.54 3.74
CA GLU A 55 -1.63 -8.05 3.03
C GLU A 55 -1.20 -7.14 1.88
N ILE A 56 -2.14 -6.51 1.16
CA ILE A 56 -1.84 -5.50 0.14
C ILE A 56 -1.12 -4.30 0.77
N LYS A 57 -1.64 -3.78 1.89
CA LYS A 57 -1.02 -2.66 2.61
C LYS A 57 0.35 -3.05 3.17
N ALA A 58 0.51 -4.27 3.67
CA ALA A 58 1.78 -4.79 4.18
C ALA A 58 2.81 -4.94 3.05
N HIS A 59 2.41 -5.50 1.92
CA HIS A 59 3.26 -5.64 0.75
C HIS A 59 3.71 -4.25 0.25
N LEU A 60 2.77 -3.32 0.10
CA LEU A 60 3.09 -1.92 -0.22
C LEU A 60 4.11 -1.35 0.74
N TRP A 61 3.84 -1.42 2.05
CA TRP A 61 4.73 -0.91 3.09
C TRP A 61 6.15 -1.45 2.98
N PHE A 62 6.28 -2.75 2.72
CA PHE A 62 7.56 -3.42 2.53
C PHE A 62 8.25 -2.98 1.24
N SER A 63 7.52 -2.89 0.12
CA SER A 63 8.07 -2.47 -1.18
C SER A 63 8.60 -1.03 -1.18
N MET A 64 8.15 -0.18 -0.25
CA MET A 64 8.59 1.20 -0.14
C MET A 64 9.82 1.39 0.75
N ALA A 65 10.53 0.32 1.12
CA ALA A 65 11.53 0.35 2.19
C ALA A 65 12.51 1.52 2.12
N ASN A 66 12.93 1.88 0.90
CA ASN A 66 13.94 2.90 0.61
C ASN A 66 13.36 4.22 0.05
N TRP A 67 12.06 4.47 0.21
CA TRP A 67 11.42 5.66 -0.36
C TRP A 67 11.61 6.90 0.52
N PRO A 68 11.96 8.05 -0.08
CA PRO A 68 11.92 9.35 0.59
C PRO A 68 10.52 9.62 1.18
N GLY A 69 10.47 10.03 2.45
CA GLY A 69 9.23 10.30 3.19
C GLY A 69 8.58 9.09 3.85
N ARG A 70 9.11 7.87 3.68
CA ARG A 70 8.62 6.69 4.43
C ARG A 70 8.81 6.84 5.94
N ALA A 71 9.94 7.42 6.36
CA ALA A 71 10.30 7.59 7.78
C ALA A 71 9.32 8.48 8.56
N ASP A 72 8.50 9.28 7.86
CA ASP A 72 7.49 10.15 8.47
C ASP A 72 6.27 9.37 8.97
N PHE A 73 6.15 8.08 8.60
CA PHE A 73 4.99 7.22 8.89
C PHE A 73 5.44 5.85 9.40
N CYS A 74 4.53 5.13 10.04
CA CYS A 74 4.71 3.72 10.38
C CYS A 74 3.71 2.83 9.64
N PHE A 75 3.88 1.51 9.73
CA PHE A 75 2.92 0.58 9.12
C PHE A 75 1.49 0.77 9.67
N GLN A 76 1.35 1.13 10.95
CA GLN A 76 0.04 1.38 11.54
C GLN A 76 -0.68 2.55 10.87
N ASP A 77 0.05 3.60 10.44
CA ASP A 77 -0.52 4.70 9.66
C ASP A 77 -1.05 4.21 8.30
N MET A 78 -0.36 3.28 7.63
CA MET A 78 -0.85 2.64 6.40
C MET A 78 -2.18 1.91 6.60
N VAL A 79 -2.33 1.25 7.74
CA VAL A 79 -3.55 0.50 8.06
C VAL A 79 -4.70 1.46 8.36
N LEU A 80 -4.48 2.41 9.28
CA LEU A 80 -5.54 3.23 9.88
C LEU A 80 -5.82 4.53 9.11
N ARG A 81 -4.81 5.12 8.47
CA ARG A 81 -4.86 6.47 7.87
C ARG A 81 -4.69 6.43 6.35
N TRP A 82 -5.10 5.33 5.73
CA TRP A 82 -4.97 5.08 4.28
C TRP A 82 -5.44 6.26 3.43
N HIS A 83 -6.62 6.82 3.74
CA HIS A 83 -7.20 7.92 2.98
C HIS A 83 -6.33 9.19 3.08
N GLU A 84 -5.79 9.47 4.27
CA GLU A 84 -4.92 10.62 4.50
C GLU A 84 -3.57 10.48 3.80
N ILE A 85 -3.03 9.25 3.71
CA ILE A 85 -1.79 8.96 2.96
C ILE A 85 -1.97 9.25 1.48
N LEU A 86 -3.08 8.77 0.91
CA LEU A 86 -3.36 8.94 -0.52
C LEU A 86 -3.59 10.40 -0.89
N LEU A 87 -4.38 11.11 -0.08
CA LEU A 87 -4.69 12.52 -0.30
C LEU A 87 -3.54 13.45 0.13
N GLY A 88 -2.56 12.94 0.87
CA GLY A 88 -1.46 13.73 1.41
C GLY A 88 -1.91 14.69 2.52
N LEU A 89 -2.98 14.34 3.23
CA LEU A 89 -3.53 15.11 4.36
C LEU A 89 -2.80 14.83 5.68
N LEU A 90 -1.88 13.86 5.66
CA LEU A 90 -0.99 13.57 6.77
C LEU A 90 -0.03 14.75 7.02
N ILE A 91 -0.34 15.53 8.05
CA ILE A 91 0.60 16.49 8.62
C ILE A 91 1.77 15.70 9.20
N ARG A 92 3.01 16.04 8.79
CA ARG A 92 4.23 15.47 9.38
C ARG A 92 4.09 15.49 10.89
N ARG A 93 4.28 14.35 11.56
CA ARG A 93 4.53 14.39 13.01
C ARG A 93 5.79 15.23 13.17
N VAL A 94 5.64 16.47 13.64
CA VAL A 94 6.74 17.23 14.20
C VAL A 94 7.18 16.41 15.40
N VAL A 95 8.20 15.58 15.23
CA VAL A 95 8.88 14.97 16.35
C VAL A 95 9.58 16.14 17.02
N ASN A 96 8.93 16.74 18.00
CA ASN A 96 9.58 17.63 18.96
C ASN A 96 10.55 16.75 19.75
N VAL A 97 11.76 16.57 19.21
CA VAL A 97 12.91 16.16 20.01
C VAL A 97 13.32 17.42 20.77
N THR A 98 12.72 17.63 21.94
CA THR A 98 13.28 18.53 22.94
C THR A 98 14.63 17.95 23.37
N THR A 99 15.68 18.68 22.99
CA THR A 99 17.06 18.62 23.51
C THR A 99 17.13 18.61 25.02
#